data_AF-A0A4Z0HBQ5-F1
#
_entry.id   AF-A0A4Z0HBQ5-F1
#
_cell.length_a   1.000
_cell.length_b   1.000
_cell.length_c   1.000
_cell.angle_alpha   90.00
_cell.angle_beta   90.00
_cell.angle_gamma   90.00
#
_symmetry.space_group_name_H-M   'P 1'
#
loop_
_entity.id
_entity.type
_entity.pdbx_description
1 polymer ?
#
loop_
_entity_poly.entity_id
_entity_poly.type
_entity_poly.pdbx_seq_one_letter_code
_entity_poly.pdbx_strand_id
1 'polypeptide(L)'
;MGILTAARAGSTEAAVELMDQCLVADTVGTTLLRESHQARGIRRGTAKAAEPADGLWERLAAYAEWIPEHEYERRRRLSALRGHTVDSAHPPTHLRRQRLLLDAPAPAAVVADDGRERRIGAELDPARGALARRILGRAPGR
;
A
#
# COMPACT_ATOMS: atom_id res chain seq x y z
N MET A 1 -5.53 -19.84 4.08
CA MET A 1 -6.92 -19.47 4.47
C MET A 1 -7.20 -17.97 4.44
N GLY A 2 -6.22 -17.06 4.54
CA GLY A 2 -6.47 -15.61 4.59
C GLY A 2 -7.08 -14.99 3.32
N ILE A 3 -6.56 -15.31 2.13
CA ILE A 3 -6.93 -14.59 0.89
C ILE A 3 -8.39 -14.81 0.43
N LEU A 4 -8.93 -16.02 0.61
CA LEU A 4 -10.34 -16.31 0.31
C LEU A 4 -11.28 -15.62 1.29
N THR A 5 -10.84 -15.45 2.54
CA THR A 5 -11.59 -14.70 3.55
C THR A 5 -11.59 -13.21 3.21
N ALA A 6 -10.47 -12.68 2.73
CA ALA A 6 -10.38 -11.31 2.22
C ALA A 6 -11.29 -11.09 1.01
N ALA A 7 -11.30 -12.03 0.04
CA ALA A 7 -12.19 -11.95 -1.12
C ALA A 7 -13.68 -11.99 -0.74
N ARG A 8 -14.06 -12.82 0.24
CA ARG A 8 -15.44 -12.80 0.76
C ARG A 8 -15.79 -11.48 1.45
N ALA A 9 -14.86 -10.92 2.21
CA ALA A 9 -15.10 -9.67 2.92
C ALA A 9 -15.23 -8.49 1.94
N GLY A 10 -14.29 -8.34 1.01
CA GLY A 10 -14.15 -7.13 0.19
C GLY A 10 -14.46 -7.27 -1.30
N SER A 11 -14.81 -8.46 -1.79
CA SER A 11 -14.89 -8.91 -3.20
C SER A 11 -13.62 -9.56 -3.75
N THR A 12 -13.79 -10.39 -4.78
CA THR A 12 -12.67 -10.99 -5.52
C THR A 12 -11.79 -9.91 -6.16
N GLU A 13 -12.41 -8.90 -6.76
CA GLU A 13 -11.74 -7.78 -7.44
C GLU A 13 -10.87 -7.00 -6.46
N ALA A 14 -11.41 -6.58 -5.32
CA ALA A 14 -10.66 -5.83 -4.31
C ALA A 14 -9.50 -6.65 -3.73
N ALA A 15 -9.69 -7.97 -3.56
CA ALA A 15 -8.62 -8.84 -3.08
C ALA A 15 -7.51 -9.01 -4.13
N VAL A 16 -7.85 -9.08 -5.43
CA VAL A 16 -6.86 -9.10 -6.53
C VAL A 16 -6.11 -7.79 -6.62
N GLU A 17 -6.82 -6.66 -6.52
CA GLU A 17 -6.21 -5.33 -6.53
C GLU A 17 -5.23 -5.16 -5.37
N LEU A 18 -5.62 -5.56 -4.15
CA LEU A 18 -4.73 -5.53 -2.98
C LEU A 18 -3.45 -6.36 -3.23
N MET A 19 -3.57 -7.54 -3.84
CA MET A 19 -2.39 -8.34 -4.18
C MET A 19 -1.49 -7.66 -5.21
N ASP A 20 -2.07 -6.99 -6.20
CA ASP A 20 -1.33 -6.25 -7.22
C ASP A 20 -0.63 -5.01 -6.61
N GLN A 21 -1.28 -4.30 -5.69
CA GLN A 21 -0.67 -3.22 -4.91
C GLN A 21 0.52 -3.73 -4.08
N CYS A 22 0.43 -4.93 -3.50
CA CYS A 22 1.57 -5.52 -2.79
C CYS A 22 2.76 -5.84 -3.70
N LEU A 23 2.56 -6.09 -5.00
CA LEU A 23 3.67 -6.35 -5.94
C LEU A 23 4.52 -5.11 -6.23
N VAL A 24 3.95 -3.92 -6.03
CA VAL A 24 4.63 -2.63 -6.22
C VAL A 24 5.03 -1.96 -4.90
N ALA A 25 4.80 -2.62 -3.76
CA ALA A 25 5.09 -2.08 -2.43
C ALA A 25 6.56 -1.66 -2.25
N ASP A 26 7.51 -2.39 -2.85
CA ASP A 26 8.92 -2.00 -2.84
C ASP A 26 9.15 -0.64 -3.51
N THR A 27 8.44 -0.38 -4.61
CA THR A 27 8.52 0.90 -5.34
C THR A 27 7.94 2.05 -4.49
N VAL A 28 6.85 1.80 -3.77
CA VAL A 28 6.31 2.78 -2.80
C VAL A 28 7.30 2.98 -1.63
N GLY A 29 7.98 1.92 -1.20
CA GLY A 29 9.01 1.96 -0.16
C GLY A 29 10.22 2.82 -0.53
N THR A 30 10.69 2.75 -1.78
CA THR A 30 11.77 3.64 -2.25
C THR A 30 11.34 5.10 -2.30
N THR A 31 10.10 5.39 -2.72
CA THR A 31 9.52 6.74 -2.66
C THR A 31 9.40 7.24 -1.22
N LEU A 32 8.97 6.40 -0.28
CA LEU A 32 8.92 6.73 1.15
C LEU A 32 10.31 7.08 1.72
N LEU A 33 11.34 6.32 1.33
CA LEU A 33 12.72 6.63 1.73
C LEU A 33 13.16 7.99 1.18
N ARG A 34 12.85 8.30 -0.09
CA ARG A 34 13.14 9.61 -0.69
C ARG A 34 12.47 10.75 0.07
N GLU A 35 11.18 10.65 0.38
CA GLU A 35 10.43 11.63 1.18
C GLU A 35 11.08 11.81 2.56
N SER A 36 11.48 10.72 3.21
CA SER A 36 12.19 10.74 4.50
C SER A 36 13.54 11.48 4.41
N HIS A 37 14.33 11.23 3.36
CA HIS A 37 15.60 11.91 3.15
C HIS A 37 15.42 13.41 2.85
N GLN A 38 14.44 13.78 2.03
CA GLN A 38 14.14 15.18 1.69
C GLN A 38 13.67 15.96 2.92
N ALA A 39 12.79 15.38 3.75
CA ALA A 39 12.33 15.99 4.99
C ALA A 39 13.48 16.30 5.96
N ARG A 40 14.54 15.47 5.99
CA ARG A 40 15.75 15.75 6.79
C ARG A 40 16.60 16.88 6.22
N GLY A 41 16.72 16.98 4.90
CA GLY A 41 17.44 18.07 4.24
C GLY A 41 16.83 19.44 4.57
N ILE A 42 15.50 19.53 4.54
CA ILE A 42 14.75 20.75 4.85
C ILE A 42 14.91 21.15 6.32
N ARG A 43 14.88 20.20 7.28
CA ARG A 43 15.09 20.51 8.71
C ARG A 43 16.45 21.12 9.04
N ARG A 44 17.48 20.90 8.21
CA ARG A 44 18.81 21.53 8.37
C ARG A 44 18.88 22.95 7.81
N GLY A 45 17.95 23.34 6.92
CA GLY A 45 17.88 24.66 6.31
C GLY A 45 16.61 25.38 6.76
N THR A 46 16.73 26.19 7.80
CA THR A 46 15.85 27.31 8.17
C THR A 46 14.64 27.57 7.25
N ALA A 47 13.48 26.96 7.54
CA ALA A 47 12.16 27.48 7.17
C ALA A 47 11.06 26.70 7.89
N LYS A 48 10.10 27.43 8.44
CA LYS A 48 8.83 26.95 9.00
C LYS A 48 7.92 26.47 7.86
N ALA A 49 8.36 25.46 7.12
CA ALA A 49 7.53 24.78 6.12
C ALA A 49 6.44 23.98 6.86
N ALA A 50 5.27 23.81 6.23
CA ALA A 50 4.22 22.91 6.70
C ALA A 50 4.84 21.58 7.17
N GLU A 51 4.33 21.01 8.27
CA GLU A 51 4.95 19.82 8.87
C GLU A 51 5.02 18.74 7.78
N PRO A 52 6.21 18.28 7.30
CA PRO A 52 6.31 17.39 6.13
C PRO A 52 5.54 16.07 6.27
N ALA A 53 5.09 15.76 7.50
CA ALA A 53 4.21 14.67 7.86
C ALA A 53 2.78 14.87 7.32
N ASP A 54 2.31 16.13 7.24
CA ASP A 54 1.05 16.49 6.63
C ASP A 54 1.16 16.24 5.12
N GLY A 55 0.24 15.44 4.57
CA GLY A 55 0.24 15.09 3.15
C GLY A 55 1.14 13.91 2.77
N LEU A 56 1.89 13.28 3.69
CA LEU A 56 2.78 12.17 3.34
C LEU A 56 2.00 11.01 2.70
N TRP A 57 0.88 10.64 3.30
CA TRP A 57 0.05 9.54 2.83
C TRP A 57 -0.60 9.84 1.49
N GLU A 58 -1.04 11.08 1.30
CA GLU A 58 -1.65 11.57 0.06
C GLU A 58 -0.63 11.58 -1.09
N ARG A 59 0.63 11.96 -0.82
CA ARG A 59 1.71 11.88 -1.81
C ARG A 59 2.05 10.43 -2.19
N LEU A 60 2.06 9.52 -1.22
CA LEU A 60 2.30 8.10 -1.49
C LEU A 60 1.14 7.46 -2.25
N ALA A 61 -0.11 7.82 -1.92
CA ALA A 61 -1.29 7.36 -2.64
C ALA A 61 -1.28 7.86 -4.10
N ALA A 62 -1.04 9.17 -4.31
CA ALA A 62 -0.91 9.75 -5.64
C ALA A 62 0.24 9.11 -6.44
N TYR A 63 1.35 8.74 -5.78
CA TYR A 63 2.42 8.00 -6.44
C TYR A 63 1.98 6.60 -6.86
N ALA A 64 1.27 5.87 -6.00
CA ALA A 64 0.76 4.53 -6.30
C ALA A 64 -0.25 4.55 -7.46
N GLU A 65 -1.11 5.56 -7.52
CA GLU A 65 -2.05 5.79 -8.63
C GLU A 65 -1.33 6.14 -9.95
N TRP A 66 -0.18 6.82 -9.86
CA TRP A 66 0.62 7.17 -11.04
C TRP A 66 1.37 5.97 -11.64
N ILE A 67 1.52 4.87 -10.90
CA ILE A 67 2.25 3.68 -11.41
C ILE A 67 1.54 3.15 -12.67
N PRO A 68 2.22 3.13 -13.83
CA PRO A 68 1.60 2.65 -15.05
C PRO A 68 1.25 1.16 -15.00
N GLU A 69 0.16 0.76 -15.68
CA GLU A 69 -0.29 -0.64 -15.73
C GLU A 69 0.80 -1.62 -16.21
N HIS A 70 1.68 -1.18 -17.13
CA HIS A 70 2.77 -2.02 -17.63
C HIS A 70 3.79 -2.41 -16.54
N GLU A 71 3.95 -1.60 -15.48
CA GLU A 71 4.81 -1.96 -14.35
C GLU A 71 4.13 -3.03 -13.48
N TYR A 72 2.82 -2.96 -13.29
CA TYR A 72 2.06 -4.04 -12.65
C TYR A 72 2.20 -5.36 -13.43
N GLU A 73 2.08 -5.33 -14.76
CA GLU A 73 2.34 -6.51 -15.60
C GLU A 73 3.75 -7.06 -15.43
N ARG A 74 4.76 -6.19 -15.49
CA ARG A 74 6.16 -6.58 -15.32
C ARG A 74 6.38 -7.23 -13.95
N ARG A 75 5.82 -6.66 -12.89
CA ARG A 75 5.90 -7.22 -11.53
C ARG A 75 5.17 -8.55 -11.39
N ARG A 76 4.01 -8.72 -12.03
CA ARG A 76 3.31 -10.02 -12.11
C ARG A 76 4.18 -11.09 -12.75
N ARG A 77 4.82 -10.79 -13.87
CA ARG A 77 5.76 -11.71 -14.55
C ARG A 77 6.97 -12.05 -13.68
N LEU A 78 7.60 -11.05 -13.07
CA LEU A 78 8.74 -11.27 -12.16
C LEU A 78 8.35 -12.07 -10.91
N SER A 79 7.16 -11.85 -10.38
CA SER A 79 6.62 -12.57 -9.21
C SER A 79 6.46 -14.06 -9.51
N ALA A 80 5.95 -14.40 -10.69
CA ALA A 80 5.86 -15.79 -11.16
C ALA A 80 7.25 -16.41 -11.37
N LEU A 81 8.20 -15.68 -11.96
CA LEU A 81 9.55 -16.17 -12.20
C LEU A 81 10.36 -16.39 -10.90
N ARG A 82 10.16 -15.55 -9.88
CA ARG A 82 10.97 -15.56 -8.66
C ARG A 82 10.31 -16.23 -7.46
N GLY A 83 9.08 -16.71 -7.60
CA GLY A 83 8.33 -17.24 -6.45
C GLY A 83 8.06 -16.18 -5.38
N HIS A 84 7.84 -14.92 -5.79
CA HIS A 84 7.74 -13.80 -4.86
C HIS A 84 6.61 -14.02 -3.84
N THR A 85 6.94 -13.83 -2.57
CA THR A 85 6.01 -13.96 -1.44
C THR A 85 6.07 -12.67 -0.63
N VAL A 86 4.94 -11.96 -0.56
CA VAL A 86 4.83 -10.66 0.14
C VAL A 86 4.87 -10.83 1.67
N ASP A 87 4.49 -12.01 2.17
CA ASP A 87 4.46 -12.35 3.60
C ASP A 87 5.07 -13.74 3.83
N SER A 88 5.19 -14.17 5.09
CA SER A 88 5.64 -15.53 5.42
C SER A 88 4.54 -16.58 5.23
N ALA A 89 3.32 -16.18 4.88
CA ALA A 89 2.25 -17.14 4.67
C ALA A 89 2.49 -17.91 3.36
N HIS A 90 2.11 -19.17 3.33
CA HIS A 90 2.05 -19.95 2.09
C HIS A 90 0.66 -19.78 1.43
N PRO A 91 0.52 -19.76 0.09
CA PRO A 91 1.54 -19.87 -1.00
C PRO A 91 2.03 -18.50 -1.53
N PRO A 92 3.00 -18.46 -2.48
CA PRO A 92 3.44 -17.25 -3.19
C PRO A 92 2.31 -16.35 -3.70
N THR A 93 2.55 -15.04 -3.74
CA THR A 93 1.52 -14.03 -4.07
C THR A 93 0.88 -14.28 -5.43
N HIS A 94 1.66 -14.68 -6.44
CA HIS A 94 1.14 -14.98 -7.77
C HIS A 94 0.18 -16.19 -7.79
N LEU A 95 0.44 -17.23 -6.97
CA LEU A 95 -0.46 -18.39 -6.86
C LEU A 95 -1.75 -18.04 -6.12
N ARG A 96 -1.70 -17.16 -5.11
CA ARG A 96 -2.91 -16.65 -4.44
C ARG A 96 -3.78 -15.85 -5.42
N ARG A 97 -3.14 -15.01 -6.23
CA ARG A 97 -3.81 -14.25 -7.30
C ARG A 97 -4.46 -15.15 -8.32
N GLN A 98 -3.72 -16.14 -8.82
CA GLN A 98 -4.27 -17.11 -9.76
C GLN A 98 -5.45 -17.86 -9.14
N ARG A 99 -5.36 -18.29 -7.87
CA ARG A 99 -6.46 -18.98 -7.19
C ARG A 99 -7.75 -18.15 -7.14
N LEU A 100 -7.64 -16.84 -6.90
CA LEU A 100 -8.82 -15.95 -6.89
C LEU A 100 -9.44 -15.77 -8.27
N LEU A 101 -8.64 -15.83 -9.33
CA LEU A 101 -9.12 -15.67 -10.72
C LEU A 101 -9.64 -16.96 -11.35
N LEU A 102 -9.46 -18.12 -10.70
CA LEU A 102 -9.95 -19.41 -11.20
C LEU A 102 -11.44 -19.64 -10.90
N ASP A 103 -11.96 -19.02 -9.85
CA ASP A 103 -13.37 -19.16 -9.45
C ASP A 103 -14.19 -17.95 -9.95
N ALA A 104 -15.52 -18.09 -10.01
CA ALA A 104 -16.40 -16.96 -10.35
C ALA A 104 -16.21 -15.81 -9.35
N PRO A 105 -16.18 -14.53 -9.81
CA PRO A 105 -16.03 -13.40 -8.90
C PRO A 105 -17.13 -13.36 -7.85
N ALA A 106 -16.75 -13.14 -6.59
CA ALA A 106 -17.66 -13.03 -5.47
C ALA A 106 -17.86 -11.56 -5.10
N PRO A 107 -19.11 -11.11 -4.84
CA PRO A 107 -19.37 -9.77 -4.36
C PRO A 107 -18.87 -9.59 -2.91
N ALA A 108 -18.64 -8.34 -2.51
CA ALA A 108 -18.24 -8.00 -1.15
C ALA A 108 -19.36 -8.29 -0.14
N ALA A 109 -19.06 -9.02 0.94
CA ALA A 109 -19.96 -9.15 2.08
C ALA A 109 -19.98 -7.89 2.96
N VAL A 110 -18.90 -7.10 2.94
CA VAL A 110 -18.78 -5.84 3.67
C VAL A 110 -18.67 -4.70 2.67
N VAL A 111 -19.71 -3.89 2.59
CA VAL A 111 -19.72 -2.66 1.78
C VAL A 111 -19.56 -1.47 2.73
N ALA A 112 -18.65 -0.55 2.38
CA ALA A 112 -18.54 0.74 3.02
C ALA A 112 -19.13 1.80 2.09
N ASP A 113 -20.18 2.48 2.54
CA ASP A 113 -20.63 3.71 1.89
C ASP A 113 -19.70 4.87 2.23
N ASP A 114 -19.79 5.97 1.49
CA ASP A 114 -18.97 7.17 1.70
C ASP A 114 -19.03 7.69 3.14
N GLY A 115 -20.17 7.52 3.83
CA GLY A 115 -20.33 7.92 5.22
C GLY A 115 -19.55 7.04 6.18
N ARG A 116 -19.46 5.74 5.91
CA ARG A 116 -18.61 4.80 6.63
C ARG A 116 -17.14 5.03 6.34
N GLU A 117 -16.76 5.27 5.08
CA GLU A 117 -15.38 5.57 4.70
C GLU A 117 -14.86 6.84 5.38
N ARG A 118 -15.64 7.92 5.41
CA ARG A 118 -15.28 9.15 6.13
C ARG A 118 -15.07 8.91 7.62
N ARG A 119 -15.90 8.09 8.26
CA ARG A 119 -15.75 7.77 9.69
C ARG A 119 -14.49 6.95 9.95
N ILE A 120 -14.19 5.97 9.11
CA ILE A 120 -12.95 5.19 9.18
C ILE A 120 -11.74 6.12 9.00
N GLY A 121 -11.79 7.03 8.02
CA GLY A 121 -10.75 8.05 7.82
C GLY A 121 -10.52 8.88 9.08
N ALA A 122 -11.57 9.46 9.64
CA ALA A 122 -11.50 10.27 10.85
C ALA A 122 -10.97 9.49 12.07
N GLU A 123 -11.33 8.20 12.19
CA GLU A 123 -10.81 7.32 13.25
C GLU A 123 -9.31 7.06 13.08
N LEU A 124 -8.83 6.90 11.84
CA LEU A 124 -7.44 6.58 11.53
C LEU A 124 -6.51 7.80 11.49
N ASP A 125 -7.04 9.00 11.27
CA ASP A 125 -6.28 10.25 11.10
C ASP A 125 -5.24 10.51 12.21
N PRO A 126 -5.56 10.37 13.52
CA PRO A 126 -4.58 10.57 14.58
C PRO A 126 -3.40 9.59 14.48
N ALA A 127 -3.68 8.32 14.17
CA ALA A 127 -2.66 7.29 14.02
C ALA A 127 -1.81 7.53 12.77
N ARG A 128 -2.42 7.95 11.65
CA ARG A 128 -1.74 8.35 10.42
C ARG A 128 -0.74 9.47 10.67
N GLY A 129 -1.15 10.53 11.37
CA GLY A 129 -0.27 11.66 11.69
C GLY A 129 0.89 11.27 12.60
N ALA A 130 0.61 10.49 13.65
CA ALA A 130 1.65 9.99 14.57
C ALA A 130 2.68 9.11 13.84
N LEU A 131 2.22 8.22 12.95
CA LEU A 131 3.09 7.34 12.18
C LEU A 131 3.95 8.11 11.17
N ALA A 132 3.37 9.07 10.45
CA ALA A 132 4.10 9.91 9.50
C ALA A 132 5.24 10.68 10.19
N ARG A 133 4.95 11.34 11.32
CA ARG A 133 5.97 12.02 12.13
C ARG A 133 7.08 11.06 12.58
N ARG A 134 6.71 9.85 13.01
CA ARG A 134 7.69 8.83 13.44
C ARG A 134 8.58 8.37 12.29
N ILE A 135 8.03 8.12 11.10
CA ILE A 135 8.81 7.68 9.94
C ILE A 135 9.77 8.78 9.46
N LEU A 136 9.28 10.02 9.38
CA LEU A 136 10.11 11.16 8.96
C LEU A 136 11.13 11.57 10.05
N GLY A 137 10.83 11.30 11.31
CA GLY A 137 11.70 11.58 12.46
C GLY A 137 12.74 10.50 12.77
N ARG A 138 12.48 9.22 12.48
CA ARG A 138 13.41 8.09 12.72
C ARG A 138 14.55 8.13 11.70
N ALA A 139 15.81 8.10 12.13
CA ALA A 139 16.96 7.85 11.24
C ALA A 139 16.89 6.41 10.65
N PRO A 140 17.31 6.15 9.40
CA PRO A 140 17.42 4.77 8.93
C PRO A 140 18.47 4.05 9.79
N GLY A 141 18.08 2.91 10.36
CA GLY A 141 19.02 2.01 11.01
C GLY A 141 20.07 1.59 9.98
N ARG A 142 21.34 1.64 10.40
CA ARG A 142 22.48 1.12 9.66
C ARG A 142 22.29 -0.35 9.31
#